data_AF-A0A9P7UW23-F1
#
_entry.id   AF-A0A9P7UW23-F1
#
_cell.length_a   1.000
_cell.length_b   1.000
_cell.length_c   1.000
_cell.angle_alpha   90.00
_cell.angle_beta   90.00
_cell.angle_gamma   90.00
#
_symmetry.space_group_name_H-M   'P 1'
#
loop_
_entity.id
_entity.type
_entity.pdbx_description
1 polymer ?
#
loop_
_entity_poly.entity_id
_entity_poly.type
_entity_poly.pdbx_seq_one_letter_code
_entity_poly.pdbx_strand_id
1 'polypeptide(L)'
;MKFFVAAIALLTSSVAAIQLQYDNHYDDSGASLTTVACSDGPNGLITRGYSTFGSLPGFPHIGAVDAITGYGSNKCGSCWRITYPATGKTINIIGIDHAGSGFNVAQAAMDELTNGQAVHLGNIQVDAQEVSPSDCGL
;
A
#
# COMPACT_ATOMS: atom_id res chain seq x y z
N MET A 1 1.28 -52.96 22.75
CA MET A 1 0.66 -51.85 22.00
C MET A 1 1.13 -50.54 22.64
N LYS A 2 1.96 -49.75 21.96
CA LYS A 2 2.46 -48.45 22.44
C LYS A 2 1.97 -47.39 21.45
N PHE A 3 0.95 -46.63 21.85
CA PHE A 3 0.46 -45.49 21.08
C PHE A 3 1.33 -44.27 21.41
N PHE A 4 2.05 -43.76 20.41
CA PHE A 4 2.71 -42.46 20.49
C PHE A 4 1.67 -41.39 20.13
N VAL A 5 1.32 -40.55 21.11
CA VAL A 5 0.50 -39.35 20.88
C VAL A 5 1.46 -38.21 20.53
N ALA A 6 1.46 -37.77 19.28
CA ALA A 6 2.18 -36.57 18.87
C ALA A 6 1.29 -35.34 19.13
N ALA A 7 1.74 -34.45 20.01
CA ALA A 7 1.08 -33.17 20.26
C ALA A 7 1.47 -32.18 19.15
N ILE A 8 0.51 -31.76 18.33
CA ILE A 8 0.67 -30.69 17.34
C ILE A 8 0.46 -29.36 18.08
N ALA A 9 1.54 -28.60 18.29
CA ALA A 9 1.45 -27.24 18.79
C ALA A 9 0.98 -26.32 17.64
N LEU A 10 -0.23 -25.78 17.77
CA LEU A 10 -0.74 -24.73 16.88
C LEU A 10 -0.04 -23.42 17.23
N LEU A 11 0.92 -23.01 16.40
CA LEU A 11 1.49 -21.66 16.45
C LEU A 11 0.46 -20.68 15.89
N THR A 12 -0.19 -19.91 16.76
CA THR A 12 -1.04 -18.80 16.34
C THR A 12 -0.14 -17.64 15.91
N SER A 13 0.00 -17.38 14.61
CA SER A 13 0.68 -16.17 14.14
C SER A 13 -0.24 -14.97 14.36
N SER A 14 0.09 -14.08 15.30
CA SER A 14 -0.53 -12.77 15.36
C SER A 14 0.04 -11.92 14.23
N VAL A 15 -0.69 -11.79 13.12
CA VAL A 15 -0.42 -10.73 12.14
C VAL A 15 -0.76 -9.42 12.86
N ALA A 16 0.25 -8.57 13.06
CA ALA A 16 0.01 -7.23 13.55
C ALA A 16 -0.68 -6.45 12.41
N ALA A 17 -1.85 -5.88 12.69
CA ALA A 17 -2.51 -5.03 11.72
C ALA A 17 -1.66 -3.79 11.45
N ILE A 18 -1.65 -3.35 10.19
CA ILE A 18 -0.85 -2.21 9.73
C ILE A 18 -1.76 -0.98 9.64
N GLN A 19 -1.22 0.17 10.03
CA GLN A 19 -1.94 1.43 9.99
C GLN A 19 -2.13 1.92 8.54
N LEU A 20 -3.33 2.40 8.21
CA LEU A 20 -3.61 3.11 6.96
C LEU A 20 -4.43 4.37 7.23
N GLN A 21 -3.99 5.50 6.68
CA GLN A 21 -4.72 6.78 6.65
C GLN A 21 -4.71 7.35 5.24
N TYR A 22 -5.46 8.43 5.04
CA TYR A 22 -5.48 9.13 3.76
C TYR A 22 -4.61 10.40 3.77
N ASP A 23 -4.13 10.77 2.59
CA ASP A 23 -3.56 12.07 2.27
C ASP A 23 -4.11 12.53 0.90
N ASN A 24 -4.76 13.69 0.89
CA ASN A 24 -5.39 14.22 -0.32
C ASN A 24 -4.41 14.60 -1.42
N HIS A 25 -3.11 14.72 -1.12
CA HIS A 25 -2.10 14.92 -2.17
C HIS A 25 -2.12 13.78 -3.19
N TYR A 26 -2.33 12.53 -2.75
CA TYR A 26 -2.36 11.36 -3.63
C TYR A 26 -3.65 11.23 -4.45
N ASP A 27 -4.66 12.07 -4.20
CA ASP A 27 -5.85 12.19 -5.07
C ASP A 27 -5.63 13.13 -6.27
N ASP A 28 -4.54 13.91 -6.29
CA ASP A 28 -4.26 14.86 -7.38
C ASP A 28 -3.58 14.16 -8.56
N SER A 29 -4.38 13.80 -9.57
CA SER A 29 -3.87 13.18 -10.81
C SER A 29 -2.81 14.01 -11.56
N GLY A 30 -2.80 15.33 -11.36
CA GLY A 30 -1.87 16.26 -11.99
C GLY A 30 -0.56 16.45 -11.22
N ALA A 31 -0.49 15.98 -9.98
CA ALA A 31 0.72 16.09 -9.17
C ALA A 31 1.88 15.33 -9.80
N SER A 32 3.06 15.96 -9.80
CA SER A 32 4.26 15.42 -10.45
C SER A 32 4.92 14.35 -9.59
N LEU A 33 5.41 13.27 -10.21
CA LEU A 33 6.22 12.28 -9.50
C LEU A 33 7.56 12.84 -8.98
N THR A 34 7.96 14.04 -9.39
CA THR A 34 9.16 14.72 -8.84
C THR A 34 8.99 15.14 -7.38
N THR A 35 7.76 15.17 -6.85
CA THR A 35 7.48 15.60 -5.47
C THR A 35 7.56 14.47 -4.44
N VAL A 36 7.75 13.22 -4.87
CA VAL A 36 7.75 12.02 -4.00
C VAL A 36 9.10 11.30 -4.04
N ALA A 37 9.33 10.44 -3.04
CA ALA A 37 10.58 9.68 -2.93
C ALA A 37 10.86 8.80 -4.15
N CYS A 38 9.83 8.23 -4.79
CA CYS A 38 9.96 7.37 -5.98
C CYS A 38 9.92 8.14 -7.29
N SER A 39 10.57 9.30 -7.32
CA SER A 39 10.70 10.18 -8.47
C SER A 39 11.53 9.54 -9.60
N ASP A 40 12.81 9.89 -9.69
CA ASP A 40 13.73 9.41 -10.73
C ASP A 40 14.79 8.44 -10.17
N GLY A 41 15.88 8.25 -10.93
CA GLY A 41 16.96 7.34 -10.59
C GLY A 41 16.63 5.87 -10.92
N PRO A 42 17.55 4.93 -10.62
CA PRO A 42 17.45 3.55 -11.10
C PRO A 42 16.17 2.82 -10.70
N ASN A 43 15.58 3.17 -9.55
CA ASN A 43 14.34 2.57 -9.05
C ASN A 43 13.11 3.48 -9.22
N GLY A 44 13.28 4.72 -9.69
CA GLY A 44 12.23 5.72 -9.76
C GLY A 44 11.17 5.43 -10.83
N LEU A 45 9.95 5.92 -10.60
CA LEU A 45 8.82 5.72 -11.50
C LEU A 45 8.93 6.60 -12.76
N ILE A 46 9.62 7.74 -12.69
CA ILE A 46 9.92 8.57 -13.86
C ILE A 46 10.81 7.82 -14.85
N THR A 47 11.81 7.10 -14.35
CA THR A 47 12.69 6.26 -15.18
C THR A 47 11.94 5.07 -15.81
N ARG A 48 10.78 4.70 -15.26
CA ARG A 48 9.88 3.68 -15.82
C ARG A 48 8.82 4.25 -16.79
N GLY A 49 8.87 5.54 -17.09
CA GLY A 49 8.02 6.18 -18.11
C GLY A 49 6.76 6.89 -17.58
N TYR A 50 6.60 7.00 -16.27
CA TYR A 50 5.51 7.75 -15.65
C TYR A 50 5.92 9.22 -15.40
N SER A 51 4.98 10.13 -15.22
CA SER A 51 5.29 11.56 -15.04
C SER A 51 4.47 12.23 -13.95
N THR A 52 3.19 11.91 -13.86
CA THR A 52 2.26 12.39 -12.83
C THR A 52 1.64 11.23 -12.07
N PHE A 53 1.01 11.50 -10.93
CA PHE A 53 0.28 10.49 -10.17
C PHE A 53 -0.80 9.81 -11.04
N GLY A 54 -1.54 10.59 -11.82
CA GLY A 54 -2.57 10.08 -12.74
C GLY A 54 -2.05 9.26 -13.92
N SER A 55 -0.74 9.28 -14.19
CA SER A 55 -0.12 8.44 -15.23
C SER A 55 0.14 7.01 -14.75
N LEU A 56 0.09 6.76 -13.44
CA LEU A 56 0.29 5.43 -12.87
C LEU A 56 -0.93 4.53 -13.14
N PRO A 57 -0.71 3.24 -13.43
CA PRO A 57 -1.81 2.30 -13.61
C PRO A 57 -2.63 2.19 -12.32
N GLY A 58 -3.95 2.10 -12.46
CA GLY A 58 -4.84 1.95 -11.31
C GLY A 58 -5.01 3.21 -10.44
N PHE A 59 -4.46 4.37 -10.82
CA PHE A 59 -4.74 5.63 -10.12
C PHE A 59 -6.26 5.81 -9.89
N PRO A 60 -6.72 6.18 -8.67
CA PRO A 60 -5.94 6.71 -7.53
C PRO A 60 -5.47 5.66 -6.51
N HIS A 61 -5.26 4.40 -6.89
CA HIS A 61 -4.72 3.36 -5.99
C HIS A 61 -3.20 3.49 -5.78
N ILE A 62 -2.79 4.61 -5.19
CA ILE A 62 -1.39 4.98 -4.93
C ILE A 62 -1.22 5.50 -3.50
N GLY A 63 0.02 5.51 -3.00
CA GLY A 63 0.31 6.15 -1.72
C GLY A 63 1.76 6.01 -1.25
N ALA A 64 2.01 6.56 -0.07
CA ALA A 64 3.22 6.33 0.68
C ALA A 64 3.15 5.01 1.47
N VAL A 65 4.28 4.31 1.56
CA VAL A 65 4.44 3.06 2.32
C VAL A 65 5.72 3.12 3.14
N ASP A 66 5.69 2.62 4.37
CA ASP A 66 6.86 2.61 5.26
C ASP A 66 8.03 1.75 4.77
N ALA A 67 7.76 0.76 3.91
CA ALA A 67 8.77 -0.02 3.20
C ALA A 67 9.63 0.84 2.25
N ILE A 68 9.14 2.00 1.79
CA ILE A 68 9.92 2.96 1.02
C ILE A 68 10.66 3.85 2.00
N THR A 69 11.98 3.68 2.11
CA THR A 69 12.81 4.41 3.08
C THR A 69 13.28 5.79 2.60
N GLY A 70 12.94 6.18 1.37
CA GLY A 70 13.33 7.45 0.75
C GLY A 70 13.73 7.30 -0.72
N TYR A 71 14.43 8.31 -1.24
CA TYR A 71 14.90 8.36 -2.62
C TYR A 71 15.75 7.15 -2.99
N GLY A 72 15.51 6.58 -4.17
CA GLY A 72 16.24 5.41 -4.67
C GLY A 72 15.90 4.09 -3.99
N SER A 73 14.88 4.05 -3.11
CA SER A 73 14.42 2.81 -2.49
C SER A 73 14.10 1.72 -3.53
N ASN A 74 14.51 0.49 -3.24
CA ASN A 74 14.15 -0.68 -4.07
C ASN A 74 12.67 -1.07 -3.94
N LYS A 75 11.94 -0.45 -3.02
CA LYS A 75 10.48 -0.62 -2.85
C LYS A 75 9.66 0.38 -3.67
N CYS A 76 10.30 1.25 -4.43
CA CYS A 76 9.60 2.13 -5.35
C CYS A 76 8.85 1.36 -6.44
N GLY A 77 7.55 1.63 -6.55
CA GLY A 77 6.64 0.88 -7.42
C GLY A 77 6.32 -0.54 -6.93
N SER A 78 6.50 -0.83 -5.63
CA SER A 78 5.97 -2.07 -5.04
C SER A 78 4.44 -2.05 -5.04
N CYS A 79 3.83 -3.23 -5.20
CA CYS A 79 2.38 -3.39 -5.17
C CYS A 79 1.95 -4.04 -3.86
N TRP A 80 0.93 -3.49 -3.22
CA TRP A 80 0.45 -3.92 -1.91
C TRP A 80 -1.02 -4.27 -1.98
N ARG A 81 -1.33 -5.54 -1.74
CA ARG A 81 -2.71 -5.98 -1.56
C ARG A 81 -3.15 -5.65 -0.14
N ILE A 82 -4.10 -4.75 -0.01
CA ILE A 82 -4.59 -4.21 1.26
C ILE A 82 -6.04 -4.64 1.45
N THR A 83 -6.33 -5.28 2.59
CA THR A 83 -7.67 -5.67 2.99
C THR A 83 -8.06 -4.93 4.25
N TYR A 84 -9.25 -4.31 4.26
CA TYR A 84 -9.82 -3.75 5.49
C TYR A 84 -10.76 -4.77 6.15
N PRO A 85 -10.40 -5.35 7.31
CA PRO A 85 -11.18 -6.45 7.89
C PRO A 85 -12.63 -6.10 8.22
N ALA A 86 -12.93 -4.85 8.57
CA ALA A 86 -14.29 -4.44 8.94
C ALA A 86 -15.27 -4.46 7.76
N THR A 87 -14.80 -4.26 6.53
CA THR A 87 -15.62 -4.32 5.31
C THR A 87 -15.37 -5.57 4.48
N GLY A 88 -14.23 -6.24 4.69
CA GLY A 88 -13.75 -7.36 3.87
C GLY A 88 -13.30 -6.94 2.47
N LYS A 89 -13.25 -5.63 2.17
CA LYS A 89 -12.82 -5.13 0.87
C LYS A 89 -11.30 -5.19 0.75
N THR A 90 -10.87 -5.49 -0.47
CA THR A 90 -9.46 -5.59 -0.83
C THR A 90 -9.18 -4.73 -2.06
N ILE A 91 -8.11 -3.95 -2.02
CA ILE A 91 -7.59 -3.16 -3.15
C ILE A 91 -6.08 -3.39 -3.28
N ASN A 92 -5.50 -3.06 -4.43
CA ASN A 92 -4.05 -3.10 -4.65
C ASN A 92 -3.52 -1.67 -4.76
N ILE A 93 -2.55 -1.29 -3.93
CA ILE A 93 -1.94 0.04 -3.90
C ILE A 93 -0.50 0.01 -4.44
N ILE A 94 -0.15 0.98 -5.29
CA ILE A 94 1.24 1.22 -5.68
C ILE A 94 1.93 2.10 -4.63
N GLY A 95 3.06 1.65 -4.10
CA GLY A 95 3.94 2.46 -3.26
C GLY A 95 4.77 3.44 -4.08
N ILE A 96 4.58 4.74 -3.86
CA ILE A 96 5.23 5.82 -4.60
C ILE A 96 6.03 6.78 -3.72
N ASP A 97 5.89 6.68 -2.39
CA ASP A 97 6.49 7.63 -1.47
C ASP A 97 6.78 7.01 -0.09
N HIS A 98 7.53 7.71 0.74
CA HIS A 98 7.85 7.29 2.10
C HIS A 98 6.72 7.62 3.09
N ALA A 99 6.27 6.63 3.87
CA ALA A 99 5.43 6.85 5.05
C ALA A 99 6.26 6.59 6.31
N GLY A 100 6.02 7.37 7.38
CA GLY A 100 6.68 7.12 8.66
C GLY A 100 6.25 5.80 9.32
N SER A 101 5.02 5.34 9.05
CA SER A 101 4.46 4.09 9.57
C SER A 101 3.26 3.67 8.70
N GLY A 102 3.22 2.41 8.30
CA GLY A 102 2.14 1.85 7.50
C GLY A 102 1.96 2.57 6.17
N PHE A 103 0.74 3.04 5.92
CA PHE A 103 0.31 3.60 4.65
C PHE A 103 -0.34 4.98 4.79
N ASN A 104 0.03 5.91 3.90
CA ASN A 104 -0.75 7.12 3.61
C ASN A 104 -1.20 7.02 2.15
N VAL A 105 -2.49 6.84 1.87
CA VAL A 105 -3.01 6.60 0.51
C VAL A 105 -3.91 7.73 0.03
N ALA A 106 -4.25 7.74 -1.25
CA ALA A 106 -5.30 8.63 -1.75
C ALA A 106 -6.61 8.43 -0.95
N GLN A 107 -7.34 9.51 -0.67
CA GLN A 107 -8.60 9.42 0.06
C GLN A 107 -9.60 8.55 -0.70
N ALA A 108 -9.64 8.64 -2.04
CA ALA A 108 -10.50 7.78 -2.85
C ALA A 108 -10.22 6.28 -2.63
N ALA A 109 -8.95 5.89 -2.43
CA ALA A 109 -8.59 4.51 -2.15
C ALA A 109 -9.01 4.06 -0.74
N MET A 110 -8.84 4.93 0.26
CA MET A 110 -9.33 4.66 1.61
C MET A 110 -10.87 4.63 1.67
N ASP A 111 -11.55 5.48 0.90
CA ASP A 111 -13.00 5.49 0.77
C ASP A 111 -13.49 4.18 0.13
N GLU A 112 -12.79 3.65 -0.88
CA GLU A 112 -13.12 2.36 -1.46
C GLU A 112 -13.09 1.24 -0.41
N LEU A 113 -12.02 1.17 0.39
CA LEU A 113 -11.88 0.21 1.49
C LEU A 113 -12.97 0.38 2.55
N THR A 114 -13.34 1.60 2.87
CA THR A 114 -14.18 1.94 4.04
C THR A 114 -15.65 2.20 3.72
N ASN A 115 -16.08 2.02 2.45
CA ASN A 115 -17.42 2.39 1.96
C ASN A 115 -17.72 3.89 2.11
N GLY A 116 -16.76 4.75 1.74
CA GLY A 116 -16.92 6.21 1.76
C GLY A 116 -16.83 6.81 3.16
N GLN A 117 -16.01 6.22 4.04
CA GLN A 117 -15.87 6.65 5.44
C GLN A 117 -14.45 7.11 5.78
N ALA A 118 -13.59 7.42 4.79
CA ALA A 118 -12.21 7.79 5.04
C ALA A 118 -12.08 9.00 5.99
N VAL A 119 -12.83 10.07 5.73
CA VAL A 119 -12.82 11.30 6.56
C VAL A 119 -13.36 11.03 7.96
N HIS A 120 -14.39 10.20 8.10
CA HIS A 120 -14.99 9.91 9.40
C HIS A 120 -14.07 9.05 10.28
N LEU A 121 -13.42 8.05 9.69
CA LEU A 121 -12.53 7.14 10.41
C LEU A 121 -11.15 7.76 10.64
N GLY A 122 -10.64 8.54 9.68
CA GLY A 122 -9.32 9.18 9.69
C GLY A 122 -8.16 8.19 9.53
N ASN A 123 -8.22 7.09 10.26
CA ASN A 123 -7.24 6.02 10.29
C ASN A 123 -7.93 4.66 10.47
N ILE A 124 -7.41 3.62 9.82
CA ILE A 124 -7.86 2.24 9.96
C ILE A 124 -6.69 1.28 10.16
N GLN A 125 -7.00 0.09 10.64
CA GLN A 125 -6.07 -1.03 10.73
C GLN A 125 -6.39 -2.03 9.62
N VAL A 126 -5.40 -2.37 8.80
CA VAL A 126 -5.55 -3.20 7.60
C VAL A 126 -4.59 -4.39 7.64
N ASP A 127 -4.96 -5.43 6.90
CA ASP A 127 -4.01 -6.48 6.51
C ASP A 127 -3.37 -6.06 5.18
N ALA A 128 -2.03 -6.03 5.12
CA ALA A 128 -1.31 -5.71 3.91
C ALA A 128 -0.30 -6.80 3.55
N GLN A 129 -0.22 -7.10 2.26
CA GLN A 129 0.74 -8.04 1.72
C GLN A 129 1.38 -7.44 0.47
N GLU A 130 2.72 -7.40 0.42
CA GLU A 130 3.43 -7.11 -0.82
C GLU A 130 3.19 -8.24 -1.83
N VAL A 131 2.74 -7.86 -3.03
CA VAL A 131 2.44 -8.76 -4.14
C VAL A 131 3.25 -8.35 -5.38
N SER A 132 3.05 -9.05 -6.50
CA SER A 132 3.79 -8.74 -7.73
C SER A 132 3.44 -7.34 -8.23
N PRO A 133 4.39 -6.52 -8.70
CA PRO A 133 4.09 -5.23 -9.33
C PRO A 133 3.05 -5.32 -10.46
N SER A 134 3.02 -6.45 -11.18
CA SER A 134 2.04 -6.74 -12.22
C SER A 134 0.59 -6.75 -11.73
N ASP A 135 0.36 -7.05 -10.45
CA ASP A 135 -0.99 -7.05 -9.85
C ASP A 135 -1.53 -5.62 -9.67
N CYS A 136 -0.65 -4.61 -9.77
CA CYS A 136 -0.99 -3.20 -9.87
C CYS A 136 -0.85 -2.68 -11.32
N GLY A 137 -0.51 -3.53 -12.30
CA GLY A 137 -0.36 -3.15 -13.71
C GLY A 137 0.98 -2.50 -14.08
N LEU A 138 2.01 -2.62 -13.24
CA LEU A 138 3.38 -2.16 -13.48
C LEU A 138 4.25 -3.18 -14.24
#